data_AF-A0A0G1V1F6-F1
#
_entry.id   AF-A0A0G1V1F6-F1
#
_cell.length_a   1.000
_cell.length_b   1.000
_cell.length_c   1.000
_cell.angle_alpha   90.00
_cell.angle_beta   90.00
_cell.angle_gamma   90.00
#
_symmetry.space_group_name_H-M   'P 1'
#
loop_
_entity.id
_entity.type
_entity.pdbx_description
1 polymer ?
#
loop_
_entity_poly.entity_id
_entity_poly.type
_entity_poly.pdbx_seq_one_letter_code
_entity_poly.pdbx_strand_id
1 'polypeptide(L)' 'MRALPEKIILDLCGGTTAIVAEKLGRKWIGIEINAKYLEVAEERIKKAHE' A
#
# COMPACT_ATOMS: atom_id res chain seq x y z
N MET A 1 15.78 0.91 -6.14
CA MET A 1 15.60 1.44 -4.77
C MET A 1 15.14 0.29 -3.86
N ARG A 2 15.68 0.11 -2.65
CA ARG A 2 15.30 -0.98 -1.72
C ARG A 2 14.90 -0.42 -0.36
N ALA A 3 13.79 -0.91 0.19
CA ALA A 3 13.39 -0.62 1.56
C ALA A 3 14.12 -1.55 2.56
N LEU A 4 14.76 -0.98 3.58
CA LEU A 4 15.44 -1.73 4.65
C LEU A 4 14.43 -2.40 5.60
N PRO A 5 14.67 -3.62 6.11
CA PRO A 5 13.71 -4.44 6.88
C PRO A 5 12.86 -3.69 7.90
N GLU A 6 13.44 -2.76 8.67
CA GLU A 6 12.73 -2.07 9.77
C GLU A 6 12.11 -0.72 9.39
N LYS A 7 12.20 -0.32 8.12
CA LYS A 7 11.62 0.96 7.65
C LYS A 7 10.19 0.79 7.16
N ILE A 8 9.37 1.81 7.45
CA ILE A 8 8.03 2.00 6.89
C ILE A 8 8.17 2.35 5.40
N ILE A 9 7.36 1.71 4.55
CA ILE A 9 7.27 2.04 3.13
C ILE A 9 6.23 3.14 2.93
N LEU A 10 6.60 4.24 2.29
CA LEU A 10 5.66 5.30 1.90
C LEU A 10 5.33 5.16 0.42
N ASP A 11 4.04 5.11 0.08
CA ASP A 11 3.55 5.09 -1.30
C ASP A 11 2.60 6.26 -1.58
N LEU A 12 2.74 6.87 -2.76
CA LEU A 12 1.89 7.95 -3.26
C LEU A 12 1.06 7.47 -4.46
N CYS A 13 0.59 6.22 -4.42
CA CYS A 13 -0.06 5.54 -5.53
C CYS A 13 -1.18 4.59 -5.05
N GLY A 14 -1.99 4.11 -6.01
CA GLY A 14 -3.23 3.36 -5.82
C GLY A 14 -3.15 1.92 -5.29
N GLY A 15 -2.34 1.66 -4.25
CA GLY A 15 -2.45 0.49 -3.38
C GLY A 15 -1.62 -0.76 -3.77
N THR A 16 -0.90 -0.76 -4.88
CA THR A 16 -0.07 -1.93 -5.28
C THR A 16 1.11 -2.16 -4.34
N THR A 17 1.77 -1.08 -3.88
CA THR A 17 2.88 -1.17 -2.93
C THR A 17 2.43 -1.67 -1.57
N ALA A 18 1.22 -1.28 -1.13
CA ALA A 18 0.59 -1.76 0.11
C ALA A 18 0.47 -3.29 0.12
N ILE A 19 -0.09 -3.86 -0.95
CA ILE A 19 -0.29 -5.30 -1.09
C ILE A 19 1.05 -6.05 -1.02
N VAL A 20 2.09 -5.55 -1.70
CA VAL A 20 3.43 -6.16 -1.67
C VAL A 20 4.07 -6.01 -0.30
N ALA A 21 3.93 -4.85 0.34
CA ALA A 21 4.45 -4.62 1.69
C ALA A 21 3.83 -5.60 2.69
N GLU A 22 2.51 -5.80 2.65
CA GLU A 22 1.80 -6.74 3.51
C GLU A 22 2.22 -8.19 3.29
N LYS A 23 2.34 -8.63 2.02
CA LYS A 23 2.86 -9.96 1.68
C LYS A 23 4.28 -10.21 2.21
N LEU A 24 5.08 -9.16 2.34
CA LEU A 24 6.44 -9.22 2.88
C LEU A 24 6.51 -8.97 4.40
N GLY A 25 5.36 -8.85 5.09
CA GLY A 25 5.30 -8.57 6.52
C GLY A 25 5.82 -7.18 6.89
N ARG A 26 5.69 -6.19 5.99
CA ARG A 26 6.24 -4.85 6.13
C ARG A 26 5.16 -3.83 6.48
N LYS A 27 5.52 -2.89 7.35
CA LYS A 27 4.69 -1.71 7.63
C LYS A 27 4.73 -0.74 6.44
N TRP A 28 3.59 -0.12 6.14
CA TRP A 28 3.46 0.84 5.04
C TRP A 28 2.48 1.98 5.40
N ILE A 29 2.59 3.09 4.66
CA ILE A 29 1.66 4.22 4.67
C ILE A 29 1.39 4.60 3.21
N GLY A 30 0.12 4.73 2.84
CA GLY A 30 -0.29 5.24 1.53
C GLY A 30 -0.92 6.61 1.65
N ILE A 31 -0.66 7.50 0.68
CA ILE A 31 -1.31 8.81 0.57
C ILE A 31 -1.83 8.96 -0.85
N GLU A 32 -3.09 9.36 -0.97
CA GLU A 32 -3.75 9.65 -2.25
C GLU A 32 -4.59 10.92 -2.07
N ILE A 33 -4.46 11.86 -3.01
CA ILE A 33 -5.16 13.15 -2.96
C ILE A 33 -6.58 13.05 -3.53
N ASN A 34 -6.80 12.11 -4.44
CA ASN A 34 -8.08 11.92 -5.08
C ASN A 34 -8.91 10.86 -4.34
N ALA A 35 -10.01 11.28 -3.73
CA ALA A 35 -10.89 10.40 -2.96
C ALA A 35 -11.37 9.16 -3.75
N LYS A 36 -11.65 9.29 -5.05
CA LYS A 36 -12.07 8.16 -5.88
C LYS A 36 -10.95 7.13 -6.05
N TYR A 37 -9.70 7.58 -6.18
CA TYR A 37 -8.56 6.66 -6.25
C TYR A 37 -8.23 6.04 -4.90
N LEU A 38 -8.54 6.73 -3.79
CA LEU A 38 -8.44 6.16 -2.45
C LEU A 38 -9.40 4.98 -2.28
N GLU A 39 -10.67 5.12 -2.64
CA GLU A 39 -11.66 4.03 -2.61
C GLU A 39 -11.21 2.81 -3.43
N VAL A 40 -10.72 3.06 -4.65
CA VAL A 40 -10.20 1.99 -5.54
C VAL A 40 -8.98 1.30 -4.92
N ALA A 41 -8.09 2.05 -4.27
CA ALA A 41 -6.92 1.49 -3.59
C ALA A 41 -7.33 0.62 -2.38
N GLU A 42 -8.28 1.09 -1.57
CA GLU A 42 -8.83 0.34 -0.42
C GLU A 42 -9.49 -0.97 -0.87
N GLU A 43 -10.32 -0.94 -1.92
CA GLU A 43 -10.93 -2.16 -2.46
C GLU A 43 -9.89 -3.17 -2.94
N ARG A 44 -8.82 -2.70 -3.60
CA ARG A 44 -7.73 -3.56 -4.09
C ARG A 44 -6.99 -4.23 -2.94
N ILE A 45 -6.68 -3.46 -1.88
CA ILE A 45 -6.01 -3.99 -0.69
C ILE A 45 -6.93 -5.02 -0.02
N LYS A 46 -8.21 -4.69 0.18
CA LYS A 46 -9.18 -5.60 0.80
C LYS A 46 -9.32 -6.93 0.05
N LYS A 47 -9.46 -6.87 -1.29
CA LYS A 47 -9.54 -8.06 -2.15
C LYS A 47 -8.27 -8.91 -2.12
N ALA A 48 -7.11 -8.33 -1.78
CA ALA A 48 -5.86 -9.08 -1.66
C ALA A 48 -5.76 -9.89 -0.35
N HIS A 49 -6.66 -9.66 0.60
CA HIS A 49 -6.76 -10.37 1.89
C HIS A 49 -7.94 -11.36 1.96
N GLU A 50 -8.72 -11.50 0.88
CA GLU A 50 -9.71 -12.58 0.71
C GLU A 50 -9.00 -13.89 0.31
#